data_AF-A0A0C1IZ27-F1
#
_entry.id   AF-A0A0C1IZ27-F1
#
_cell.length_a   1.000
_cell.length_b   1.000
_cell.length_c   1.000
_cell.angle_alpha   90.00
_cell.angle_beta   90.00
_cell.angle_gamma   90.00
#
_symmetry.space_group_name_H-M   'P 1'
#
loop_
_entity.id
_entity.type
_entity.pdbx_description
1 polymer ?
#
loop_
_entity_poly.entity_id
_entity_poly.type
_entity_poly.pdbx_seq_one_letter_code
_entity_poly.pdbx_strand_id
1 'polypeptide(L)' 'MTITVYFQPVNKIDGVREGSSEFDTAQEALAAVEGLERSDEKVRIVGNSGREITKSHLEMLAEAESN' A
#
# COMPACT_ATOMS: atom_id res chain seq x y z
N MET A 1 -1.95 -12.94 -6.46
CA MET A 1 -2.29 -11.60 -7.01
C MET A 1 -1.12 -10.69 -6.66
N THR A 2 -0.75 -9.65 -7.40
CA THR A 2 0.38 -8.80 -6.97
C THR A 2 -0.09 -7.38 -6.71
N ILE A 3 0.17 -6.89 -5.51
CA ILE A 3 -0.14 -5.52 -5.09
C ILE A 3 1.16 -4.88 -4.61
N THR A 4 1.47 -3.70 -5.14
CA THR A 4 2.66 -2.94 -4.74
C THR A 4 2.24 -1.73 -3.92
N VAL A 5 2.77 -1.60 -2.71
CA VAL A 5 2.59 -0.44 -1.85
C VAL A 5 3.85 0.40 -1.90
N TYR A 6 3.72 1.63 -2.37
CA TYR A 6 4.76 2.65 -2.36
C TYR A 6 4.57 3.56 -1.13
N PHE A 7 5.66 3.94 -0.49
CA PHE A 7 5.63 4.80 0.68
C PHE A 7 6.78 5.82 0.68
N GLN A 8 6.50 7.00 1.22
CA GLN A 8 7.47 8.09 1.34
C GLN A 8 7.18 8.95 2.58
N PRO A 9 8.18 9.24 3.43
CA PRO A 9 8.05 10.22 4.52
C PRO A 9 7.55 11.60 4.07
N VAL A 10 6.53 12.11 4.77
CA VAL A 10 5.90 13.42 4.56
C VAL A 10 6.87 14.55 4.91
N ASN A 11 7.60 14.40 6.01
CA ASN A 11 8.63 15.32 6.46
C ASN A 11 9.92 15.08 5.66
N LYS A 12 9.94 15.60 4.43
CA LYS A 12 11.08 15.49 3.51
C LYS A 12 12.32 16.14 4.13
N ILE A 13 13.25 15.33 4.61
CA ILE A 13 14.67 15.69 4.67
C ILE A 13 15.23 15.43 3.27
N ASP A 14 16.03 16.34 2.73
CA ASP A 14 16.67 16.15 1.41
C ASP A 14 17.37 14.78 1.34
N GLY A 15 17.00 13.96 0.36
CA GLY A 15 17.62 12.65 0.10
C GLY A 15 16.78 11.41 0.44
N VAL A 16 15.61 11.55 1.06
CA VAL A 16 14.72 10.39 1.33
C VAL A 16 14.05 9.90 0.04
N ARG A 17 14.33 8.65 -0.34
CA ARG A 17 13.80 7.99 -1.54
C ARG A 17 12.48 7.27 -1.25
N GLU A 18 11.60 7.21 -2.25
CA GLU A 18 10.39 6.37 -2.23
C GLU A 18 10.81 4.91 -2.02
N GLY A 19 10.16 4.24 -1.06
CA GLY A 19 10.26 2.79 -0.85
C GLY A 19 9.06 2.08 -1.47
N SER A 20 9.22 0.79 -1.76
CA SER A 20 8.10 -0.05 -2.21
C SER A 20 8.19 -1.47 -1.66
N SER A 21 7.03 -2.08 -1.42
CA SER A 21 6.88 -3.47 -1.03
C SER A 21 5.83 -4.15 -1.90
N GLU A 22 6.07 -5.39 -2.31
CA GLU A 22 5.15 -6.21 -3.08
C GLU A 22 4.52 -7.28 -2.19
N PHE A 23 3.22 -7.53 -2.41
CA PHE A 23 2.42 -8.46 -1.62
C PHE A 23 1.62 -9.38 -2.55
N ASP A 24 1.50 -10.64 -2.14
CA ASP A 24 0.80 -11.68 -2.91
C ASP A 24 -0.72 -11.70 -2.64
N THR A 25 -1.14 -11.06 -1.54
CA THR A 25 -2.52 -10.98 -1.06
C THR A 25 -2.93 -9.55 -0.75
N ALA A 26 -4.22 -9.25 -0.87
CA ALA A 26 -4.80 -7.97 -0.45
C ALA A 26 -4.77 -7.81 1.07
N GLN A 27 -4.92 -8.90 1.82
CA GLN A 27 -4.81 -8.90 3.29
C GLN A 27 -3.44 -8.40 3.78
N GLU A 28 -2.34 -8.93 3.25
CA GLU A 28 -0.98 -8.51 3.64
C GLU A 28 -0.69 -7.06 3.24
N ALA A 29 -1.10 -6.67 2.03
CA ALA A 29 -0.96 -5.30 1.56
C ALA A 29 -1.73 -4.31 2.45
N LEU A 30 -2.95 -4.68 2.86
CA LEU A 30 -3.78 -3.83 3.74
C LEU A 30 -3.11 -3.65 5.11
N ALA A 31 -2.61 -4.73 5.72
CA ALA A 31 -1.90 -4.66 6.99
C ALA A 31 -0.65 -3.76 6.90
N ALA A 32 0.07 -3.79 5.79
CA ALA A 32 1.19 -2.88 5.55
C ALA A 32 0.74 -1.42 5.45
N VAL A 33 -0.30 -1.13 4.67
CA VAL A 33 -0.86 0.23 4.52
C VAL A 33 -1.30 0.80 5.88
N GLU A 34 -2.01 0.00 6.70
CA GLU A 34 -2.42 0.43 8.04
C GLU A 34 -1.24 0.69 8.98
N GLY A 35 -0.15 -0.06 8.84
CA GLY A 35 1.11 0.21 9.54
C GLY A 35 1.73 1.54 9.14
N LEU A 36 1.69 1.86 7.85
CA LEU A 36 2.27 3.08 7.27
C LEU A 36 1.41 4.33 7.55
N GLU A 37 0.08 4.21 7.65
CA GLU A 37 -0.79 5.34 8.05
C GLU A 37 -0.53 5.83 9.48
N ARG A 38 0.02 4.98 10.34
CA ARG A 38 0.45 5.36 11.70
C ARG A 38 1.80 6.07 11.72
N SER A 39 2.48 6.11 10.58
CA SER A 39 3.70 6.88 10.35
C SER A 39 3.37 8.13 9.53
N ASP A 40 4.18 9.18 9.64
CA ASP A 40 4.06 10.38 8.80
C ASP A 40 4.52 10.06 7.36
N GLU A 41 3.91 9.09 6.70
CA GLU A 41 4.24 8.64 5.34
C GLU A 41 3.06 8.84 4.38
N LYS A 42 3.37 9.24 3.15
CA LYS A 42 2.45 9.20 2.02
C LYS A 42 2.48 7.83 1.42
N VAL A 43 1.32 7.24 1.22
CA VAL A 43 1.16 5.88 0.70
C VAL A 43 0.46 5.93 -0.66
N ARG A 44 0.94 5.11 -1.60
CA ARG A 44 0.32 4.89 -2.92
C ARG A 44 0.22 3.39 -3.18
N ILE A 45 -0.96 2.91 -3.59
CA ILE A 45 -1.25 1.48 -3.73
C ILE A 45 -1.48 1.17 -5.20
N VAL A 46 -0.78 0.19 -5.75
CA VAL A 46 -0.92 -0.23 -7.16
C VAL A 46 -1.38 -1.69 -7.19
N GLY A 47 -2.52 -1.93 -7.82
CA GLY A 47 -3.06 -3.28 -8.00
C GLY A 47 -2.41 -4.04 -9.17
N ASN A 48 -2.80 -5.30 -9.38
CA ASN A 48 -2.19 -6.18 -10.39
C ASN A 48 -2.25 -5.66 -11.84
N SER A 49 -3.16 -4.72 -12.10
CA SER A 49 -3.36 -4.10 -13.41
C SER A 49 -2.34 -3.00 -13.71
N GLY A 50 -1.42 -2.73 -12.78
CA GLY A 50 -0.50 -1.59 -12.82
C GLY A 50 -1.19 -0.25 -12.56
N ARG A 51 -2.49 -0.25 -12.20
CA ARG A 51 -3.25 0.96 -11.88
C ARG A 51 -3.24 1.22 -10.38
N GLU A 52 -3.20 2.51 -10.04
CA GLU A 52 -3.40 2.96 -8.68
C GLU A 52 -4.82 2.64 -8.21
N ILE A 53 -4.93 2.16 -6.98
CA ILE A 53 -6.19 1.87 -6.31
C ILE A 53 -6.24 2.61 -4.97
N THR A 54 -7.45 2.94 -4.53
CA THR A 54 -7.65 3.55 -3.21
C THR A 54 -7.56 2.48 -2.11
N LYS A 55 -7.32 2.91 -0.86
CA LYS A 55 -7.37 2.03 0.30
C LYS A 55 -8.72 1.31 0.42
N SER A 56 -9.83 2.00 0.21
CA SER A 56 -11.17 1.39 0.25
C SER A 56 -11.36 0.28 -0.79
N HIS A 57 -10.72 0.38 -1.96
CA HIS A 57 -10.73 -0.71 -2.93
C HIS A 57 -9.86 -1.89 -2.46
N LEU A 58 -8.70 -1.61 -1.83
CA LEU A 58 -7.88 -2.65 -1.22
C LEU A 58 -8.61 -3.40 -0.09
N GLU A 59 -9.37 -2.68 0.75
CA GLU A 59 -10.22 -3.26 1.81
C GLU A 59 -11.26 -4.23 1.24
N MET A 60 -11.96 -3.83 0.17
CA MET A 60 -12.92 -4.71 -0.53
C MET A 60 -12.26 -5.98 -1.08
N LEU A 61 -11.04 -5.88 -1.62
CA LEU A 61 -10.29 -7.03 -2.12
C LEU A 61 -9.88 -7.98 -0.98
N ALA A 62 -9.45 -7.44 0.16
CA ALA A 62 -9.08 -8.23 1.34
C ALA A 62 -10.27 -8.96 1.97
N GLU A 63 -11.46 -8.32 2.01
CA GLU A 63 -12.70 -8.98 2.43
C GLU A 63 -13.09 -10.12 1.48
N ALA A 64 -12.91 -9.92 0.17
CA ALA A 64 -13.20 -10.94 -0.84
C ALA A 64 -12.25 -12.16 -0.75
N GLU A 65 -10.99 -11.97 -0.35
CA GLU A 65 -10.04 -13.07 -0.09
C GLU A 65 -10.36 -13.88 1.18
N SER A 66 -11.08 -13.29 2.12
CA SER A 66 -11.42 -13.91 3.41
C SER A 66 -12.63 -14.85 3.35
N ASN A 67 -13.34 -14.90 2.21
CA ASN A 67 -14.55 -15.70 1.97
C ASN A 67 -14.29 -16.81 0.94
#